data_AF-G1Q0W8-F1
#
_entry.id   AF-G1Q0W8-F1
#
_cell.length_a   1.000
_cell.length_b   1.000
_cell.length_c   1.000
_cell.angle_alpha   90.00
_cell.angle_beta   90.00
_cell.angle_gamma   90.00
#
_symmetry.space_group_name_H-M   'P 1'
#
loop_
_entity.id
_entity.type
_entity.pdbx_description
1 polymer ?
#
loop_
_entity_poly.entity_id
_entity_poly.type
_entity_poly.pdbx_seq_one_letter_code
_entity_poly.pdbx_strand_id
1 'polypeptide(L)'
;DHPFEYRKKEGEKIRKKYPDRVPVSVQDSPSPLCSLLLPFFYKTSFLHPVGQFYFLIRKRIHLRPEDALFFFVNNTIPPTSATMGQLYE
;
A
#
# COMPACT_ATOMS: atom_id res chain seq x y z
N ASP A 1 -1.37 1.17 18.52
CA ASP A 1 -1.83 0.08 17.64
C ASP A 1 -3.32 -0.15 17.72
N HIS A 2 -3.97 -0.36 16.56
CA HIS A 2 -5.42 -0.56 16.47
C HIS A 2 -5.79 -2.05 16.54
N PRO A 3 -6.72 -2.47 17.43
CA PRO A 3 -7.19 -3.85 17.50
C PRO A 3 -7.72 -4.36 16.15
N PHE A 4 -7.64 -5.67 15.92
CA PHE A 4 -8.12 -6.30 14.69
C PHE A 4 -9.58 -5.93 14.38
N GLU A 5 -10.46 -6.01 15.38
CA GLU A 5 -11.87 -5.65 15.26
C GLU A 5 -12.10 -4.22 14.78
N TYR A 6 -11.29 -3.27 15.26
CA TYR A 6 -11.37 -1.88 14.83
C TYR A 6 -10.91 -1.72 13.37
N ARG A 7 -9.77 -2.32 13.02
CA ARG A 7 -9.22 -2.26 11.64
C ARG A 7 -10.16 -2.91 10.64
N LYS A 8 -10.79 -4.02 10.99
CA LYS A 8 -11.78 -4.72 10.16
C LYS A 8 -13.00 -3.83 9.91
N LYS A 9 -13.59 -3.26 10.97
CA LYS A 9 -14.74 -2.34 10.86
C LYS A 9 -14.44 -1.12 10.00
N GLU A 10 -13.27 -0.50 10.17
CA GLU A 10 -12.87 0.65 9.36
C GLU A 10 -12.62 0.27 7.90
N GLY A 11 -11.97 -0.87 7.64
CA GLY A 11 -11.79 -1.41 6.29
C GLY A 11 -13.12 -1.64 5.57
N GLU A 12 -14.06 -2.30 6.23
CA GLU A 12 -15.41 -2.54 5.72
C GLU A 12 -16.18 -1.24 5.46
N LYS A 13 -16.08 -0.26 6.36
CA LYS A 13 -16.71 1.05 6.21
C LYS A 13 -16.16 1.81 5.00
N ILE A 14 -14.85 1.77 4.77
CA ILE A 14 -14.21 2.40 3.61
C ILE A 14 -14.66 1.71 2.31
N ARG A 15 -14.73 0.37 2.28
CA ARG A 15 -15.20 -0.39 1.12
C ARG A 15 -16.65 -0.09 0.78
N LYS A 16 -17.53 0.02 1.79
CA LYS A 16 -18.93 0.42 1.58
C LYS A 16 -19.05 1.85 1.07
N LYS A 17 -18.23 2.78 1.58
CA LYS A 17 -18.26 4.20 1.19
C LYS A 17 -17.65 4.45 -0.20
N TYR A 18 -16.65 3.66 -0.59
CA TYR A 18 -15.93 3.79 -1.86
C TYR A 18 -15.74 2.41 -2.49
N PRO A 19 -16.76 1.88 -3.20
CA PRO A 19 -16.73 0.52 -3.75
C PRO A 19 -15.60 0.32 -4.77
N ASP A 20 -15.29 1.35 -5.55
CA ASP A 20 -14.25 1.31 -6.60
C ASP A 20 -12.83 1.53 -6.06
N ARG A 21 -12.67 1.58 -4.74
CA ARG A 21 -11.39 1.80 -4.07
C ARG A 21 -11.07 0.69 -3.07
N VAL A 22 -9.77 0.50 -2.87
CA VAL A 22 -9.23 -0.45 -1.90
C VAL A 22 -8.43 0.29 -0.83
N PRO A 23 -8.66 0.00 0.46
CA PRO A 23 -7.83 0.52 1.54
C PRO A 23 -6.49 -0.22 1.57
N VAL A 24 -5.39 0.51 1.54
CA VAL A 24 -4.03 -0.04 1.54
C VAL A 24 -3.26 0.55 2.71
N SER A 25 -2.74 -0.31 3.58
CA SER A 25 -1.83 0.06 4.66
C SER A 25 -0.41 -0.25 4.21
N VAL A 26 0.45 0.76 4.16
CA VAL A 26 1.88 0.60 3.89
C VAL A 26 2.61 0.69 5.22
N GLN A 27 3.59 -0.19 5.45
CA GLN A 27 4.38 -0.26 6.66
C GLN A 27 5.85 -0.47 6.32
N ASP A 28 6.73 0.04 7.21
CA ASP A 28 8.16 -0.08 7.03
C ASP A 28 8.53 -1.56 7.18
N SER A 29 9.49 -1.99 6.37
CA SER A 29 10.13 -3.27 6.67
C SER A 29 10.81 -3.16 8.03
N PRO A 30 10.91 -4.25 8.81
CA PRO A 30 11.63 -4.23 10.09
C PRO A 30 13.16 -4.01 9.94
N SER A 31 13.65 -3.84 8.70
CA SER A 31 15.04 -3.52 8.42
C SER A 31 15.38 -2.12 8.93
N PRO A 32 16.47 -1.95 9.69
CA PRO A 32 16.93 -0.63 10.16
C PRO A 32 17.35 0.29 9.02
N LEU A 33 17.56 -0.24 7.81
CA LEU A 33 17.86 0.53 6.60
C LEU A 33 16.61 1.23 6.02
N CYS A 34 15.42 0.88 6.49
CA CYS A 34 14.15 1.39 5.99
C CYS A 34 13.41 2.09 7.14
N SER A 35 13.50 3.42 7.18
CA SER A 35 12.77 4.26 8.13
C SER A 35 11.99 5.30 7.34
N LEU A 36 10.94 4.86 6.65
CA LEU A 36 10.11 5.71 5.81
C LEU A 36 8.90 6.27 6.56
N LEU A 37 9.04 6.69 7.83
CA LEU A 37 7.99 7.42 8.58
C LEU A 37 6.59 6.80 8.42
N LEU A 38 6.48 5.48 8.62
CA LEU A 38 5.25 4.70 8.51
C LEU A 38 4.54 4.55 9.87
N PRO A 39 3.20 4.34 9.91
CA PRO A 39 2.32 3.85 8.83
C PRO A 39 1.64 4.92 7.96
N PHE A 40 1.51 4.63 6.67
CA PHE A 40 0.66 5.39 5.74
C PHE A 40 -0.57 4.57 5.33
N PHE A 41 -1.74 5.21 5.37
CA PHE A 41 -2.99 4.64 4.87
C PHE A 41 -3.41 5.33 3.57
N TYR A 42 -3.66 4.53 2.54
CA TYR A 42 -4.09 4.98 1.22
C TYR A 42 -5.46 4.43 0.85
N LYS A 43 -6.17 5.21 0.03
CA LYS A 43 -7.39 4.78 -0.68
C LYS A 43 -7.10 4.84 -2.17
N THR A 44 -6.64 3.73 -2.73
CA THR A 44 -6.29 3.63 -4.15
C THR A 44 -7.46 3.07 -4.95
N SER A 45 -7.51 3.36 -6.26
CA SER A 45 -8.52 2.78 -7.15
C SER A 45 -8.23 1.30 -7.38
N PHE A 46 -9.28 0.51 -7.52
CA PHE A 46 -9.19 -0.92 -7.83
C PHE A 46 -8.40 -1.19 -9.13
N LEU A 47 -8.58 -0.35 -10.15
CA LEU A 47 -7.92 -0.48 -11.45
C LEU A 47 -6.50 0.11 -11.51
N HIS A 48 -6.02 0.69 -10.42
CA HIS A 48 -4.72 1.34 -10.40
C HIS A 48 -3.60 0.27 -10.49
N PRO A 49 -2.68 0.32 -11.47
CA PRO A 49 -1.57 -0.61 -11.53
C PRO A 49 -0.60 -0.44 -10.36
N VAL A 50 0.00 -1.53 -9.91
CA VAL A 50 1.01 -1.55 -8.85
C VAL A 50 2.21 -0.67 -9.22
N GLY A 51 2.62 -0.69 -10.50
CA GLY A 51 3.68 0.17 -11.00
C GLY A 51 3.40 1.66 -10.77
N GLN A 52 2.15 2.12 -10.97
CA GLN A 52 1.78 3.51 -10.68
C GLN A 52 1.82 3.81 -9.17
N PHE A 53 1.45 2.83 -8.34
CA PHE A 53 1.55 2.95 -6.90
C PHE A 53 3.01 3.10 -6.42
N TYR A 54 3.97 2.41 -7.05
CA TYR A 54 5.41 2.62 -6.80
C TYR A 54 5.81 4.08 -6.99
N PHE A 55 5.38 4.71 -8.09
CA PHE A 55 5.69 6.13 -8.34
C PHE A 55 5.09 7.06 -7.28
N LEU A 56 3.86 6.80 -6.85
CA LEU A 56 3.20 7.60 -5.81
C LEU A 56 3.95 7.55 -4.48
N ILE A 57 4.33 6.35 -4.04
CA ILE A 57 5.09 6.18 -2.79
C ILE A 57 6.45 6.82 -2.93
N ARG A 58 7.19 6.55 -4.01
CA ARG A 58 8.51 7.13 -4.28
C ARG A 58 8.50 8.65 -4.16
N LYS A 59 7.49 9.30 -4.75
CA LYS A 59 7.32 10.76 -4.69
C LYS A 59 7.03 11.25 -3.27
N ARG A 60 6.22 10.51 -2.50
CA ARG A 60 5.82 10.92 -1.14
C ARG A 60 6.97 10.84 -0.14
N ILE A 61 7.81 9.82 -0.26
CA ILE A 61 8.99 9.66 0.61
C ILE A 61 10.22 10.41 0.09
N HIS A 62 10.10 11.14 -1.03
CA HIS A 62 11.19 11.85 -1.69
C HIS A 62 12.43 10.97 -1.97
N LEU A 63 12.21 9.71 -2.35
CA LEU A 63 13.28 8.76 -2.61
C LEU A 63 14.05 9.14 -3.88
N ARG A 64 15.38 9.13 -3.79
CA ARG A 64 16.29 9.50 -4.87
C ARG A 64 16.17 8.53 -6.06
N PRO A 65 16.50 8.96 -7.29
CA PRO A 65 16.45 8.11 -8.48
C PRO A 65 17.40 6.90 -8.37
N GLU A 66 18.54 7.04 -7.68
CA GLU A 66 19.51 5.96 -7.44
C GLU A 66 19.04 4.88 -6.44
N ASP A 67 18.13 5.22 -5.52
CA ASP A 67 17.70 4.30 -4.48
C ASP A 67 16.56 3.40 -4.98
N ALA A 68 16.62 2.11 -4.65
CA ALA A 68 15.61 1.12 -5.02
C ALA A 68 14.47 1.06 -4.00
N LEU A 69 13.25 0.81 -4.48
CA LEU A 69 12.06 0.61 -3.66
C LEU A 69 11.41 -0.73 -4.06
N PHE A 70 11.07 -1.55 -3.07
CA PHE A 70 10.38 -2.82 -3.27
C PHE A 70 9.17 -2.92 -2.33
N PHE A 71 8.05 -3.37 -2.87
CA PHE A 71 6.90 -3.78 -2.09
C PHE A 71 6.86 -5.29 -1.92
N PHE A 72 6.31 -5.70 -0.78
CA PHE A 72 6.06 -7.09 -0.47
C PHE A 72 4.60 -7.25 -0.06
N VAL A 73 3.92 -8.18 -0.70
CA VAL A 73 2.57 -8.64 -0.33
C VAL A 73 2.69 -10.14 -0.11
N ASN A 74 2.37 -10.62 1.08
CA ASN A 74 2.56 -12.03 1.47
C ASN A 74 3.98 -12.55 1.15
N ASN A 75 5.00 -11.77 1.52
CA ASN A 75 6.43 -12.07 1.29
C ASN A 75 6.85 -12.19 -0.19
N THR A 76 5.98 -11.82 -1.13
CA THR A 76 6.25 -11.88 -2.57
C THR A 76 6.22 -10.48 -3.17
N ILE A 77 7.08 -10.24 -4.17
CA ILE A 77 7.08 -8.99 -4.92
C ILE A 77 5.89 -9.04 -5.89
N PRO A 78 4.89 -8.14 -5.76
CA PRO A 78 3.76 -8.13 -6.68
C PRO A 78 4.21 -7.71 -8.09
N PRO A 79 3.64 -8.30 -9.15
CA PRO A 79 3.94 -7.88 -10.51
C PRO A 79 3.48 -6.45 -10.76
N THR A 80 4.30 -5.63 -11.41
CA THR A 80 4.03 -4.20 -11.65
C THR A 80 2.83 -3.96 -12.56
N SER A 81 2.51 -4.94 -13.41
CA SER A 81 1.35 -4.94 -14.30
C SER A 81 0.04 -5.33 -13.61
N ALA A 82 0.08 -5.95 -12.43
CA ALA A 82 -1.15 -6.22 -11.67
C ALA A 82 -1.77 -4.91 -11.18
N THR A 83 -3.06 -4.98 -10.91
CA THR A 83 -3.82 -3.88 -10.32
C THR A 83 -3.89 -4.01 -8.80
N MET A 84 -4.06 -2.89 -8.10
CA MET A 84 -4.23 -2.87 -6.65
C MET A 84 -5.47 -3.65 -6.20
N GLY A 85 -6.48 -3.76 -7.07
CA GLY A 85 -7.66 -4.60 -6.86
C GLY A 85 -7.32 -6.09 -6.88
N GLN A 86 -6.56 -6.55 -7.88
CA GLN A 86 -6.11 -7.93 -7.97
C GLN A 86 -5.19 -8.36 -6.82
N LEU A 87 -4.45 -7.42 -6.21
CA LEU A 87 -3.67 -7.70 -5.00
C LEU A 87 -4.49 -7.73 -3.72
N TYR A 88 -5.68 -7.13 -3.75
CA TYR A 88 -6.56 -7.02 -2.59
C TYR A 88 -7.53 -8.20 -2.48
N GLU A 89 -7.97 -8.75 -3.61
CA GLU A 89 -8.71 -10.02 -3.70
C GLU A 89 -7.83 -11.23 -3.36
#